data_AF-A0A846D5P0-F1
#
_entry.id   AF-A0A846D5P0-F1
#
_cell.length_a   1.000
_cell.length_b   1.000
_cell.length_c   1.000
_cell.angle_alpha   90.00
_cell.angle_beta   90.00
_cell.angle_gamma   90.00
#
_symmetry.space_group_name_H-M   'P 1'
#
loop_
_entity.id
_entity.type
_entity.pdbx_description
1 polymer ?
#
loop_
_entity_poly.entity_id
_entity_poly.type
_entity_poly.pdbx_seq_one_letter_code
_entity_poly.pdbx_strand_id
1 'polypeptide(L)'
;MTAALLSPFAFSSVYLVTIRENFFDIYQIFQDDLYKQITGYISLAFVIFEMIITARKRGRNWFISIKIPGSVNLWRSLHIFVGVALVGITLIHTVGATGLNFNAVFLWVFFAAILSALVGVVAEVGVLESPQKTFSLLPNNNNSKIAKAWSIKKGPLLRNVRLFWLSSHIFLVSAFLIMLVFHIFLAYYYQ
;
A
#
# COMPACT_ATOMS: atom_id res chain seq x y z
N MET A 1 9.29 12.64 -8.83
CA MET A 1 10.32 12.58 -7.74
C MET A 1 10.49 11.17 -7.21
N THR A 2 9.41 10.45 -6.84
CA THR A 2 9.45 9.05 -6.37
C THR A 2 10.08 8.07 -7.37
N ALA A 3 9.77 8.21 -8.67
CA ALA A 3 10.37 7.36 -9.70
C ALA A 3 11.90 7.52 -9.81
N ALA A 4 12.43 8.74 -9.64
CA ALA A 4 13.87 9.02 -9.68
C ALA A 4 14.61 8.50 -8.43
N LEU A 5 13.91 8.36 -7.29
CA LEU A 5 14.47 7.81 -6.06
C LEU A 5 14.59 6.27 -6.08
N LEU A 6 13.72 5.60 -6.85
CA LEU A 6 13.66 4.14 -6.90
C LEU A 6 14.49 3.54 -8.05
N SER A 7 14.84 4.33 -9.06
CA SER A 7 15.63 3.86 -10.21
C SER A 7 17.01 3.28 -9.84
N PRO A 8 17.79 3.80 -8.86
CA PRO A 8 19.09 3.23 -8.53
C PRO A 8 19.02 1.80 -7.97
N PHE A 9 17.89 1.43 -7.33
CA PHE A 9 17.68 0.08 -6.82
C PHE A 9 17.33 -0.93 -7.91
N ALA A 10 16.63 -0.50 -8.96
CA ALA A 10 16.28 -1.34 -10.10
C ALA A 10 17.48 -1.68 -11.00
N PHE A 11 18.48 -0.80 -11.06
CA PHE A 11 19.68 -0.94 -11.91
C PHE A 11 20.96 -1.24 -11.13
N SER A 12 20.86 -1.74 -9.89
CA SER A 12 22.07 -2.05 -9.11
C SER A 12 22.87 -3.19 -9.75
N SER A 13 24.19 -3.04 -9.79
CA SER A 13 25.11 -4.04 -10.36
C SER A 13 25.03 -5.40 -9.65
N VAL A 14 24.64 -5.40 -8.37
CA VAL A 14 24.42 -6.62 -7.57
C VAL A 14 23.20 -7.39 -8.08
N TYR A 15 22.11 -6.69 -8.39
CA TYR A 15 20.86 -7.32 -8.84
C TYR A 15 20.99 -8.00 -10.22
N LEU A 16 21.67 -7.35 -11.16
CA LEU A 16 21.89 -7.88 -12.52
C LEU A 16 22.83 -9.10 -12.58
N VAL A 17 23.67 -9.31 -11.57
CA VAL A 17 24.54 -10.49 -11.49
C VAL A 17 23.77 -11.68 -10.93
N THR A 18 22.97 -11.48 -9.87
CA THR A 18 22.18 -12.56 -9.25
C THR A 18 21.12 -13.15 -10.19
N ILE A 19 20.51 -12.35 -11.06
CA ILE A 19 19.56 -12.85 -12.06
C ILE A 19 20.28 -13.79 -13.04
N ARG A 20 21.44 -13.38 -13.55
CA ARG A 20 22.21 -14.07 -14.60
C ARG A 20 22.71 -15.46 -14.19
N GLU A 21 23.07 -15.65 -12.93
CA GLU A 21 23.68 -16.90 -12.47
C GLU A 21 22.67 -18.03 -12.19
N ASN A 22 21.38 -17.73 -12.09
CA ASN A 22 20.33 -18.72 -11.76
C ASN A 22 19.53 -19.20 -12.99
N PHE A 23 19.99 -18.94 -14.22
CA PHE A 23 19.16 -18.98 -15.43
C PHE A 23 19.04 -20.33 -16.16
N PHE A 24 19.77 -21.37 -15.78
CA PHE A 24 19.89 -22.58 -16.60
C PHE A 24 19.22 -23.81 -15.99
N ASP A 25 17.87 -23.83 -15.94
CA ASP A 25 17.13 -25.10 -15.79
C ASP A 25 15.76 -25.07 -16.51
N ILE A 26 15.73 -25.59 -17.74
CA ILE A 26 14.63 -25.44 -18.71
C ILE A 26 13.33 -26.12 -18.26
N TYR A 27 13.42 -27.20 -17.47
CA TYR A 27 12.25 -27.92 -16.96
C TYR A 27 11.57 -27.17 -15.78
N GLN A 28 12.36 -26.42 -15.01
CA GLN A 28 11.87 -25.56 -13.93
C GLN A 28 11.19 -24.31 -14.51
N ILE A 29 11.71 -23.76 -15.62
CA ILE A 29 11.13 -22.64 -16.36
C ILE A 29 9.68 -22.92 -16.83
N PHE A 30 9.31 -24.12 -17.27
CA PHE A 30 7.94 -24.34 -17.77
C PHE A 30 6.87 -24.54 -16.67
N GLN A 31 7.22 -25.10 -15.50
CA GLN A 31 6.27 -25.29 -14.40
C GLN A 31 6.26 -24.13 -13.38
N ASP A 32 7.41 -23.57 -13.03
CA ASP A 32 7.47 -22.43 -12.10
C ASP A 32 6.96 -21.14 -12.74
N ASP A 33 7.16 -20.96 -14.05
CA ASP A 33 6.86 -19.68 -14.71
C ASP A 33 5.38 -19.55 -15.04
N LEU A 34 4.68 -20.63 -15.41
CA LEU A 34 3.23 -20.60 -15.64
C LEU A 34 2.45 -20.29 -14.36
N TYR A 35 2.85 -20.88 -13.23
CA TYR A 35 2.29 -20.54 -11.92
C TYR A 35 2.54 -19.08 -11.54
N LYS A 36 3.78 -18.59 -11.67
CA LYS A 36 4.15 -17.20 -11.38
C LYS A 36 3.42 -16.21 -12.29
N GLN A 37 3.25 -16.54 -13.57
CA GLN A 37 2.50 -15.72 -14.52
C GLN A 37 1.01 -15.66 -14.17
N ILE A 38 0.35 -16.80 -13.91
CA ILE A 38 -1.08 -16.82 -13.53
C ILE A 38 -1.30 -16.01 -12.24
N THR A 39 -0.54 -16.30 -11.19
CA THR A 39 -0.67 -15.62 -9.89
C THR A 39 -0.30 -14.14 -10.00
N GLY A 40 0.69 -13.79 -10.84
CA GLY A 40 1.08 -12.42 -11.14
C GLY A 40 -0.01 -11.63 -11.87
N TYR A 41 -0.64 -12.22 -12.89
CA TYR A 41 -1.75 -11.59 -13.61
C TYR A 41 -3.00 -11.44 -12.75
N ILE A 42 -3.32 -12.41 -11.89
CA ILE A 42 -4.41 -12.29 -10.91
C ILE A 42 -4.11 -11.14 -9.94
N SER A 43 -2.88 -11.06 -9.44
CA SER A 43 -2.44 -9.96 -8.56
C SER A 43 -2.55 -8.61 -9.27
N LEU A 44 -2.12 -8.52 -10.52
CA LEU A 44 -2.24 -7.32 -11.36
C LEU A 44 -3.71 -6.92 -11.55
N ALA A 45 -4.60 -7.88 -11.83
CA ALA A 45 -6.03 -7.63 -11.98
C ALA A 45 -6.64 -7.04 -10.70
N PHE A 46 -6.27 -7.56 -9.52
CA PHE A 46 -6.70 -6.98 -8.25
C PHE A 46 -6.14 -5.56 -8.03
N VAL A 47 -4.87 -5.32 -8.34
CA VAL A 47 -4.30 -3.96 -8.25
C VAL A 47 -5.06 -2.99 -9.16
N ILE A 48 -5.35 -3.37 -10.41
CA ILE A 48 -6.13 -2.54 -11.33
C ILE A 48 -7.52 -2.27 -10.77
N PHE A 49 -8.19 -3.30 -10.23
CA PHE A 49 -9.51 -3.14 -9.62
C PHE A 49 -9.46 -2.16 -8.43
N GLU A 50 -8.46 -2.25 -7.57
CA GLU A 50 -8.24 -1.32 -6.46
C GLU A 50 -8.05 0.13 -6.92
N MET A 51 -7.33 0.31 -8.03
CA MET A 51 -7.16 1.63 -8.64
C MET A 51 -8.46 2.18 -9.20
N ILE A 52 -9.31 1.34 -9.80
CA ILE A 52 -10.64 1.74 -10.30
C ILE A 52 -11.54 2.18 -9.13
N ILE A 53 -11.57 1.43 -8.03
CA ILE A 53 -12.35 1.81 -6.83
C ILE A 53 -11.88 3.16 -6.29
N THR A 54 -10.57 3.36 -6.23
CA THR A 54 -9.97 4.61 -5.75
C THR A 54 -10.28 5.79 -6.67
N ALA A 55 -10.14 5.59 -7.98
CA ALA A 55 -10.48 6.59 -9.00
C ALA A 55 -11.94 7.00 -8.89
N ARG A 56 -12.88 6.06 -8.71
CA ARG A 56 -14.30 6.37 -8.49
C ARG A 56 -14.50 7.26 -7.27
N LYS A 57 -13.87 6.94 -6.13
CA LYS A 57 -14.05 7.69 -4.87
C LYS A 57 -13.62 9.15 -5.01
N ARG A 58 -12.65 9.44 -5.88
CA ARG A 58 -12.08 10.79 -6.12
C ARG A 58 -12.58 11.46 -7.39
N GLY A 59 -13.20 10.71 -8.30
CA GLY A 59 -13.66 11.17 -9.61
C GLY A 59 -14.83 12.15 -9.57
N ARG A 60 -15.45 12.40 -8.40
CA ARG A 60 -16.51 13.42 -8.25
C ARG A 60 -16.06 14.84 -8.63
N ASN A 61 -14.76 15.14 -8.50
CA ASN A 61 -14.18 16.44 -8.86
C ASN A 61 -13.41 16.40 -10.19
N TRP A 62 -13.49 15.30 -10.95
CA TRP A 62 -12.79 15.20 -12.24
C TRP A 62 -13.65 15.80 -13.35
N PHE A 63 -12.98 16.34 -14.38
CA PHE A 63 -13.63 16.93 -15.56
C PHE A 63 -14.59 15.96 -16.26
N ILE A 64 -14.34 14.64 -16.16
CA ILE A 64 -15.20 13.59 -16.69
C ILE A 64 -15.92 12.92 -15.51
N SER A 65 -17.20 13.25 -15.32
CA SER A 65 -18.02 12.68 -14.24
C SER A 65 -18.54 11.30 -14.64
N ILE A 66 -17.75 10.26 -14.40
CA ILE A 66 -18.19 8.87 -14.57
C ILE A 66 -19.10 8.50 -13.39
N LYS A 67 -20.43 8.46 -13.64
CA LYS A 67 -21.42 8.06 -12.63
C LYS A 67 -21.45 6.54 -12.48
N ILE A 68 -20.54 5.99 -11.68
CA ILE A 68 -20.56 4.56 -11.32
C ILE A 68 -21.56 4.35 -10.18
N PRO A 69 -22.57 3.46 -10.31
CA PRO A 69 -23.59 3.23 -9.28
C PRO A 69 -23.03 2.65 -7.97
N GLY A 70 -23.82 2.64 -6.89
CA GLY A 70 -23.48 2.01 -5.60
C GLY A 70 -23.07 2.98 -4.48
N SER A 71 -23.28 2.56 -3.23
CA SER A 71 -23.06 3.38 -2.04
C SER A 71 -21.57 3.48 -1.66
N VAL A 72 -21.14 4.61 -1.08
CA VAL A 72 -19.73 4.80 -0.65
C VAL A 72 -19.29 3.72 0.35
N ASN A 73 -20.22 3.21 1.16
CA ASN A 73 -19.94 2.13 2.12
C ASN A 73 -19.65 0.80 1.41
N LEU A 74 -20.42 0.47 0.36
CA LEU A 74 -20.17 -0.74 -0.44
C LEU A 74 -18.78 -0.69 -1.09
N TRP A 75 -18.43 0.42 -1.73
CA TRP A 75 -17.12 0.58 -2.38
C TRP A 75 -15.96 0.52 -1.39
N ARG A 76 -16.14 1.06 -0.18
CA ARG A 76 -15.16 0.91 0.89
C ARG A 76 -15.00 -0.54 1.32
N SER A 77 -16.09 -1.27 1.47
CA SER A 77 -16.06 -2.70 1.81
C SER A 77 -15.37 -3.53 0.71
N LEU A 78 -15.64 -3.21 -0.55
CA LEU A 78 -15.00 -3.88 -1.70
C LEU A 78 -13.48 -3.63 -1.71
N HIS A 79 -13.03 -2.40 -1.48
CA HIS A 79 -11.60 -2.06 -1.36
C HIS A 79 -10.92 -2.85 -0.24
N ILE A 80 -11.58 -3.03 0.91
CA ILE A 80 -11.02 -3.81 2.01
C ILE A 80 -10.95 -5.30 1.62
N PHE A 81 -12.05 -5.84 1.05
CA PHE A 81 -12.14 -7.26 0.71
C PHE A 81 -11.17 -7.65 -0.41
N VAL A 82 -11.09 -6.85 -1.48
CA VAL A 82 -10.15 -7.06 -2.59
C VAL A 82 -8.72 -6.82 -2.12
N GLY A 83 -8.48 -5.86 -1.23
CA GLY A 83 -7.16 -5.66 -0.61
C GLY A 83 -6.70 -6.88 0.17
N VAL A 84 -7.58 -7.53 0.93
CA VAL A 84 -7.27 -8.80 1.63
C VAL A 84 -7.03 -9.93 0.64
N ALA A 85 -7.83 -10.04 -0.42
CA ALA A 85 -7.60 -11.03 -1.48
C ALA A 85 -6.26 -10.82 -2.20
N LEU A 86 -5.87 -9.55 -2.44
CA LEU A 86 -4.59 -9.17 -3.00
C LEU A 86 -3.42 -9.62 -2.12
N VAL A 87 -3.52 -9.47 -0.79
CA VAL A 87 -2.53 -10.00 0.16
C VAL A 87 -2.39 -11.52 -0.02
N GLY A 88 -3.52 -12.24 -0.03
CA GLY A 88 -3.54 -13.69 -0.18
C GLY A 88 -2.86 -14.16 -1.47
N ILE A 89 -3.26 -13.60 -2.62
CA ILE A 89 -2.66 -13.98 -3.90
C ILE A 89 -1.19 -13.55 -4.00
N THR A 90 -0.79 -12.44 -3.39
CA THR A 90 0.62 -12.00 -3.38
C THR A 90 1.49 -12.94 -2.56
N LEU A 91 0.98 -13.45 -1.42
CA LEU A 91 1.68 -14.47 -0.63
C LEU A 91 1.85 -15.78 -1.42
N ILE A 92 0.81 -16.18 -2.17
CA ILE A 92 0.86 -17.31 -3.10
C ILE A 92 1.90 -17.04 -4.20
N HIS A 93 1.79 -15.91 -4.91
CA HIS A 93 2.69 -15.51 -5.99
C HIS A 93 4.17 -15.47 -5.59
N THR A 94 4.46 -15.06 -4.36
CA THR A 94 5.83 -14.98 -3.84
C THR A 94 6.32 -16.29 -3.22
N VAL A 95 5.44 -17.23 -2.85
CA VAL A 95 5.78 -18.48 -2.13
C VAL A 95 6.65 -18.21 -0.88
N GLY A 96 6.50 -17.04 -0.26
CA GLY A 96 7.35 -16.61 0.86
C GLY A 96 8.80 -16.29 0.49
N ALA A 97 9.18 -16.30 -0.79
CA ALA A 97 10.49 -15.89 -1.25
C ALA A 97 10.65 -14.36 -1.17
N THR A 98 11.24 -13.90 -0.07
CA THR A 98 11.67 -12.52 0.12
C THR A 98 12.98 -12.28 -0.63
N GLY A 99 12.95 -12.29 -1.97
CA GLY A 99 14.16 -12.22 -2.80
C GLY A 99 15.11 -11.08 -2.39
N LEU A 100 16.43 -11.29 -2.39
CA LEU A 100 17.44 -10.45 -1.71
C LEU A 100 17.66 -9.01 -2.25
N ASN A 101 16.80 -8.49 -3.12
CA ASN A 101 17.04 -7.24 -3.87
C ASN A 101 15.74 -6.42 -4.10
N PHE A 102 15.48 -5.96 -5.34
CA PHE A 102 14.32 -5.14 -5.71
C PHE A 102 12.98 -5.77 -5.28
N ASN A 103 12.83 -7.08 -5.42
CA ASN A 103 11.62 -7.80 -5.01
C ASN A 103 11.37 -7.73 -3.50
N ALA A 104 12.40 -7.76 -2.65
CA ALA A 104 12.22 -7.53 -1.20
C ALA A 104 11.76 -6.11 -0.92
N VAL A 105 12.40 -5.10 -1.51
CA VAL A 105 11.98 -3.70 -1.33
C VAL A 105 10.54 -3.51 -1.80
N PHE A 106 10.18 -4.11 -2.93
CA PHE A 106 8.82 -4.04 -3.47
C PHE A 106 7.80 -4.67 -2.52
N LEU A 107 8.11 -5.85 -1.99
CA LEU A 107 7.27 -6.55 -1.02
C LEU A 107 7.16 -5.76 0.30
N TRP A 108 8.23 -5.11 0.77
CA TRP A 108 8.20 -4.25 1.95
C TRP A 108 7.35 -3.00 1.74
N VAL A 109 7.39 -2.38 0.57
CA VAL A 109 6.51 -1.25 0.22
C VAL A 109 5.05 -1.70 0.18
N PHE A 110 4.77 -2.88 -0.36
CA PHE A 110 3.43 -3.49 -0.31
C PHE A 110 2.95 -3.69 1.13
N PHE A 111 3.77 -4.31 1.99
CA PHE A 111 3.44 -4.50 3.40
C PHE A 111 3.26 -3.17 4.15
N ALA A 112 4.11 -2.17 3.88
CA ALA A 112 3.97 -0.84 4.46
C ALA A 112 2.63 -0.19 4.04
N ALA A 113 2.22 -0.35 2.77
CA ALA A 113 0.94 0.16 2.29
C ALA A 113 -0.23 -0.49 3.06
N ILE A 114 -0.20 -1.81 3.26
CA ILE A 114 -1.23 -2.55 4.03
C ILE A 114 -1.22 -2.13 5.50
N LEU A 115 -0.06 -2.11 6.14
CA LEU A 115 0.10 -1.74 7.55
C LEU A 115 -0.37 -0.30 7.80
N SER A 116 -0.04 0.64 6.90
CA SER A 116 -0.49 2.02 7.02
C SER A 116 -2.02 2.16 6.97
N ALA A 117 -2.70 1.34 6.15
CA ALA A 117 -4.16 1.30 6.12
C ALA A 117 -4.73 0.72 7.42
N LEU A 118 -4.19 -0.40 7.89
CA LEU A 118 -4.65 -1.08 9.10
C LEU A 118 -4.46 -0.19 10.34
N VAL A 119 -3.24 0.32 10.55
CA VAL A 119 -2.92 1.19 11.68
C VAL A 119 -3.73 2.48 11.60
N GLY A 120 -3.97 3.02 10.41
CA GLY A 120 -4.84 4.18 10.23
C GLY A 120 -6.26 3.96 10.74
N VAL A 121 -6.87 2.82 10.41
CA VAL A 121 -8.21 2.46 10.89
C VAL A 121 -8.21 2.23 12.39
N VAL A 122 -7.25 1.47 12.93
CA VAL A 122 -7.14 1.22 14.38
C VAL A 122 -6.94 2.51 15.16
N ALA A 123 -6.08 3.41 14.70
CA ALA A 123 -5.85 4.71 15.32
C ALA A 123 -7.11 5.59 15.28
N GLU A 124 -7.85 5.56 14.17
CA GLU A 124 -9.12 6.28 14.04
C GLU A 124 -10.17 5.77 15.04
N VAL A 125 -10.36 4.44 15.11
CA VAL A 125 -11.32 3.80 16.03
C VAL A 125 -10.90 4.03 17.48
N GLY A 126 -9.62 3.89 17.82
CA GLY A 126 -9.13 4.14 19.19
C GLY A 126 -9.39 5.57 19.67
N VAL A 127 -9.23 6.58 18.80
CA VAL A 127 -9.58 7.96 19.14
C VAL A 127 -11.10 8.14 19.23
N LEU A 128 -11.88 7.52 18.34
CA LEU A 128 -13.34 7.61 18.31
C LEU A 128 -14.00 6.96 19.53
N GLU A 129 -13.53 5.80 19.97
CA GLU A 129 -14.08 5.06 21.10
C GLU A 129 -13.59 5.59 22.45
N SER A 130 -12.48 6.33 22.48
CA SER A 130 -11.99 6.94 23.72
C SER A 130 -13.06 7.84 24.37
N PRO A 131 -13.33 7.68 25.68
CA PRO A 131 -14.27 8.53 26.41
C PRO A 131 -13.74 9.97 26.62
N GLN A 132 -12.46 10.21 26.32
CA GLN A 132 -11.83 11.51 26.53
C GLN A 132 -12.27 12.53 25.48
N LYS A 133 -12.67 13.73 25.92
CA LYS A 133 -13.03 14.86 25.04
C LYS A 133 -11.79 15.63 24.55
N THR A 134 -10.71 15.56 25.30
CA THR A 134 -9.44 16.27 25.07
C THR A 134 -8.27 15.34 25.37
N PHE A 135 -7.25 15.37 24.53
CA PHE A 135 -6.02 14.61 24.69
C PHE A 135 -4.88 15.60 24.96
N SER A 136 -4.08 15.35 25.99
CA SER A 136 -2.88 16.14 26.29
C SER A 136 -1.69 15.19 26.45
N LEU A 137 -0.55 15.56 25.87
CA LEU A 137 0.71 14.82 26.04
C LEU A 137 1.27 14.96 27.46
N LEU A 138 0.88 16.03 28.16
CA LEU A 138 1.31 16.35 29.51
C LEU A 138 0.26 15.91 30.54
N PRO A 139 0.69 15.50 31.75
CA PRO A 139 -0.22 15.23 32.87
C PRO A 139 -1.09 16.45 33.12
N ASN A 140 -2.41 16.24 33.15
CA ASN A 140 -3.39 17.29 33.40
C ASN A 140 -3.35 17.70 34.88
N ASN A 141 -2.35 18.50 35.26
CA ASN A 141 -2.40 19.25 36.51
C ASN A 141 -3.26 20.49 36.26
N ASN A 142 -4.39 20.61 36.96
CA ASN A 142 -5.44 21.60 36.73
C ASN A 142 -4.95 23.07 36.72
N ASN A 143 -3.76 23.34 37.26
CA ASN A 143 -3.14 24.67 37.35
C ASN A 143 -2.14 25.00 36.23
N SER A 144 -1.84 24.05 35.35
CA SER A 144 -0.86 24.24 34.27
C SER A 144 -1.51 24.90 33.06
N LYS A 145 -1.30 26.23 32.89
CA LYS A 145 -1.63 26.96 31.65
C LYS A 145 -0.99 26.31 30.42
N ILE A 146 0.18 25.68 30.62
CA ILE A 146 0.95 24.97 29.59
C ILE A 146 0.21 23.67 29.17
N ALA A 147 -0.30 22.89 30.12
CA ALA A 147 -1.03 21.65 29.80
C ALA A 147 -2.34 21.94 29.05
N LYS A 148 -3.04 23.04 29.38
CA LYS A 148 -4.21 23.50 28.61
C LYS A 148 -3.84 23.94 27.19
N ALA A 149 -2.72 24.64 27.01
CA ALA A 149 -2.25 25.08 25.69
C ALA A 149 -1.88 23.91 24.75
N TRP A 150 -1.41 22.79 25.31
CA TRP A 150 -1.05 21.57 24.56
C TRP A 150 -2.17 20.53 24.50
N SER A 151 -3.39 20.89 24.94
CA SER A 151 -4.55 20.00 24.87
C SER A 151 -5.25 20.09 23.51
N ILE A 152 -5.43 18.95 22.84
CA ILE A 152 -6.08 18.87 21.54
C ILE A 152 -7.49 18.29 21.74
N LYS A 153 -8.50 18.99 21.22
CA LYS A 153 -9.88 18.49 21.19
C LYS A 153 -9.98 17.25 20.29
N LYS A 154 -10.85 16.32 20.65
CA LYS A 154 -11.07 15.05 19.91
C LYS A 154 -11.32 15.22 18.40
N GLY A 155 -12.15 16.20 18.00
CA GLY A 155 -12.47 16.46 16.59
C GLY A 155 -11.25 16.81 15.72
N PRO A 156 -10.50 17.88 16.04
CA PRO A 156 -9.25 18.22 15.37
C PRO A 156 -8.22 17.08 15.38
N LEU A 157 -8.08 16.36 16.49
CA LEU A 157 -7.19 15.20 16.59
C LEU A 157 -7.57 14.11 15.57
N LEU A 158 -8.84 13.72 15.54
CA LEU A 158 -9.36 12.72 14.61
C LEU A 158 -9.11 13.12 13.15
N ARG A 159 -9.32 14.40 12.82
CA ARG A 159 -9.05 14.92 11.47
C ARG A 159 -7.57 14.78 11.12
N ASN A 160 -6.68 15.14 12.02
CA ASN A 160 -5.23 15.06 11.80
C ASN A 160 -4.75 13.61 11.68
N VAL A 161 -5.25 12.70 12.53
CA VAL A 161 -4.96 11.26 12.45
C VAL A 161 -5.41 10.70 11.11
N ARG A 162 -6.66 10.98 10.69
CA ARG A 162 -7.17 10.57 9.37
C ARG A 162 -6.32 11.11 8.23
N LEU A 163 -5.96 12.40 8.27
CA LEU A 163 -5.14 13.01 7.22
C LEU A 163 -3.75 12.38 7.14
N PHE A 164 -3.09 12.16 8.27
CA PHE A 164 -1.77 11.58 8.33
C PHE A 164 -1.75 10.17 7.72
N TRP A 165 -2.59 9.26 8.23
CA TRP A 165 -2.61 7.88 7.77
C TRP A 165 -3.12 7.73 6.33
N LEU A 166 -4.14 8.51 5.95
CA LEU A 166 -4.62 8.52 4.58
C LEU A 166 -3.54 9.02 3.62
N SER A 167 -2.81 10.08 3.97
CA SER A 167 -1.71 10.61 3.16
C SER A 167 -0.58 9.60 3.01
N SER A 168 -0.14 8.98 4.11
CA SER A 168 0.89 7.95 4.11
C SER A 168 0.49 6.74 3.25
N HIS A 169 -0.74 6.27 3.36
CA HIS A 169 -1.24 5.16 2.56
C HIS A 169 -1.25 5.50 1.06
N ILE A 170 -1.73 6.68 0.67
CA ILE A 170 -1.72 7.12 -0.74
C ILE A 170 -0.29 7.20 -1.29
N PHE A 171 0.64 7.73 -0.51
CA PHE A 171 2.04 7.83 -0.89
C PHE A 171 2.63 6.44 -1.13
N LEU A 172 2.40 5.49 -0.21
CA LEU A 172 2.89 4.12 -0.32
C LEU A 172 2.26 3.36 -1.50
N VAL A 173 0.96 3.51 -1.73
CA VAL A 173 0.29 2.93 -2.91
C VAL A 173 0.85 3.51 -4.20
N SER A 174 1.17 4.81 -4.23
CA SER A 174 1.79 5.45 -5.40
C SER A 174 3.20 4.90 -5.66
N ALA A 175 4.00 4.70 -4.61
CA ALA A 175 5.30 4.07 -4.72
C ALA A 175 5.19 2.61 -5.18
N PHE A 176 4.24 1.85 -4.62
CA PHE A 176 3.94 0.47 -5.03
C PHE A 176 3.60 0.37 -6.52
N LEU A 177 2.76 1.25 -7.07
CA LEU A 177 2.42 1.23 -8.50
C LEU A 177 3.64 1.46 -9.40
N ILE A 178 4.52 2.40 -9.03
CA ILE A 178 5.75 2.65 -9.79
C ILE A 178 6.63 1.40 -9.76
N MET A 179 6.81 0.80 -8.59
CA MET A 179 7.59 -0.43 -8.45
C MET A 179 6.95 -1.61 -9.19
N LEU A 180 5.63 -1.71 -9.25
CA LEU A 180 4.92 -2.75 -10.00
C LEU A 180 5.22 -2.65 -11.50
N VAL A 181 5.22 -1.43 -12.06
CA VAL A 181 5.59 -1.22 -13.48
C VAL A 181 7.03 -1.68 -13.73
N PHE A 182 7.97 -1.32 -12.86
CA PHE A 182 9.35 -1.80 -12.98
C PHE A 182 9.47 -3.31 -12.78
N HIS A 183 8.72 -3.90 -11.84
CA HIS A 183 8.70 -5.35 -11.61
C HIS A 183 8.25 -6.09 -12.87
N ILE A 184 7.14 -5.65 -13.49
CA ILE A 184 6.65 -6.21 -14.75
C ILE A 184 7.70 -6.02 -15.85
N PHE A 185 8.24 -4.82 -16.02
CA PHE A 185 9.26 -4.56 -17.03
C PHE A 185 10.48 -5.47 -16.87
N LEU A 186 11.03 -5.57 -15.66
CA LEU A 186 12.19 -6.40 -15.36
C LEU A 186 11.88 -7.89 -15.58
N ALA A 187 10.69 -8.35 -15.20
CA ALA A 187 10.27 -9.73 -15.39
C ALA A 187 10.14 -10.13 -16.87
N TYR A 188 9.79 -9.20 -17.77
CA TYR A 188 9.67 -9.47 -19.21
C TYR A 188 10.94 -9.19 -20.03
N TYR A 189 11.78 -8.24 -19.60
CA TYR A 189 12.97 -7.83 -20.37
C TYR A 189 14.27 -8.51 -19.92
N TYR A 190 14.36 -8.95 -18.67
CA TYR A 190 15.54 -9.66 -18.12
C TYR A 190 15.20 -11.10 -17.73
N GLN A 191 14.17 -11.64 -18.39
CA GLN A 191 13.81 -13.05 -18.41
C GLN A 191 14.82 -13.88 -19.20
#